data_AF-A0A8T3M5I7-F1
#
_entry.id   AF-A0A8T3M5I7-F1
#
_cell.length_a   1.000
_cell.length_b   1.000
_cell.length_c   1.000
_cell.angle_alpha   90.00
_cell.angle_beta   90.00
_cell.angle_gamma   90.00
#
_symmetry.space_group_name_H-M   'P 1'
#
loop_
_entity.id
_entity.type
_entity.pdbx_description
1 polymer ?
#
loop_
_entity_poly.entity_id
_entity_poly.type
_entity_poly.pdbx_seq_one_letter_code
_entity_poly.pdbx_strand_id
1 'polypeptide(L)'
;MLDELWTGILELMTQFVIPDWGALIALLPVFMFILVLLILAWTFVRLLRAPKPRRGKARLTPRTPAGIHMPGPSFAPILASVGLFLMFLGIVFPGPILWVGAIALGLTLLYWRAEAVRVYDHDLGATTSTLPAVVHDGPPPGVHMPGPSFRPFLGGVGMGMLMLGLVFGGWLLAAGVVALIATLVGWLVDTRKEYVKTVEADTTGHLENPPAPRTPSLLLASLLVLLIAGVVLQAGWLPPRDVSGGVPGASGAPPASG
;
A
#
# COMPACT_ATOMS: atom_id res chain seq x y z
N MET A 1 -28.35 -7.18 -56.00
CA MET A 1 -27.61 -5.90 -56.01
C MET A 1 -28.19 -4.85 -55.08
N LEU A 2 -29.38 -4.27 -55.32
CA LEU A 2 -29.93 -3.24 -54.41
C LEU A 2 -30.27 -3.79 -53.02
N ASP A 3 -30.89 -4.97 -52.95
CA ASP A 3 -31.24 -5.61 -51.67
C ASP A 3 -30.01 -6.05 -50.86
N GLU A 4 -28.97 -6.54 -51.53
CA GLU A 4 -27.70 -6.92 -50.89
C GLU A 4 -26.96 -5.70 -50.34
N LEU A 5 -26.96 -4.59 -51.09
CA LEU A 5 -26.32 -3.34 -50.68
C LEU A 5 -27.08 -2.70 -49.51
N TRP A 6 -28.42 -2.74 -49.54
CA TRP A 6 -29.26 -2.29 -48.44
C TRP A 6 -29.08 -3.13 -47.18
N THR A 7 -29.04 -4.46 -47.32
CA THR A 7 -28.81 -5.39 -46.21
C THR A 7 -27.42 -5.18 -45.59
N GLY A 8 -26.39 -4.98 -46.41
CA GLY A 8 -25.03 -4.70 -45.91
C GLY A 8 -24.93 -3.36 -45.16
N ILE A 9 -25.65 -2.32 -45.60
CA ILE A 9 -25.74 -1.06 -44.86
C ILE A 9 -26.45 -1.26 -43.53
N LEU A 10 -27.54 -2.03 -43.50
CA LEU A 10 -28.26 -2.32 -42.26
C LEU A 10 -27.42 -3.12 -41.27
N GLU A 11 -26.64 -4.11 -41.72
CA GLU A 11 -25.73 -4.86 -40.87
C GLU A 11 -24.62 -3.98 -40.28
N LEU A 12 -24.00 -3.13 -41.11
CA LEU A 12 -22.98 -2.17 -40.66
C LEU A 12 -23.55 -1.19 -39.64
N MET A 13 -24.75 -0.66 -39.91
CA MET A 13 -25.44 0.25 -39.00
C MET A 13 -25.85 -0.46 -37.70
N THR A 14 -26.23 -1.73 -37.77
CA THR A 14 -26.59 -2.53 -36.58
C THR A 14 -25.38 -2.73 -35.68
N GLN A 15 -24.21 -3.04 -36.25
CA GLN A 15 -22.96 -3.17 -35.49
C GLN A 15 -22.55 -1.86 -34.80
N PHE A 16 -22.86 -0.71 -35.41
CA PHE A 16 -22.52 0.60 -34.85
C PHE A 16 -23.56 1.12 -33.84
N VAL A 17 -24.86 0.87 -34.08
CA VAL A 17 -25.97 1.33 -33.22
C VAL A 17 -26.14 0.42 -32.00
N ILE A 18 -25.89 -0.89 -32.17
CA ILE A 18 -25.99 -1.90 -31.12
C ILE A 18 -24.68 -2.72 -31.12
N PRO A 19 -23.55 -2.10 -30.73
CA PRO A 19 -22.32 -2.86 -30.58
C PRO A 19 -22.50 -3.91 -29.49
N ASP A 20 -21.71 -4.98 -29.57
CA ASP A 20 -21.64 -5.97 -28.51
C ASP A 20 -20.97 -5.34 -27.27
N TRP A 21 -21.79 -4.72 -26.43
CA TRP A 21 -21.39 -4.14 -25.16
C TRP A 21 -20.78 -5.20 -24.24
N GLY A 22 -21.18 -6.46 -24.36
CA GLY A 22 -20.63 -7.56 -23.59
C GLY A 22 -19.15 -7.79 -23.92
N ALA A 23 -18.81 -7.87 -25.21
CA ALA A 23 -17.42 -7.97 -25.67
C ALA A 23 -16.57 -6.76 -25.26
N LEU A 24 -17.13 -5.54 -25.35
CA LEU A 24 -16.42 -4.32 -24.98
C LEU A 24 -16.18 -4.23 -23.45
N ILE A 25 -17.17 -4.62 -22.64
CA ILE A 25 -17.04 -4.72 -21.18
C ILE A 25 -16.02 -5.80 -20.80
N ALA A 26 -16.01 -6.94 -21.49
CA ALA A 26 -15.04 -8.01 -21.25
C ALA A 26 -13.58 -7.59 -21.52
N LEU A 27 -13.36 -6.55 -22.34
CA LEU A 27 -12.04 -5.98 -22.60
C LEU A 27 -11.60 -4.94 -21.55
N LEU A 28 -12.50 -4.43 -20.70
CA LEU A 28 -12.17 -3.42 -19.69
C LEU A 28 -11.04 -3.85 -18.74
N PRO A 29 -10.98 -5.10 -18.23
CA PRO A 29 -9.88 -5.53 -17.36
C PRO A 29 -8.52 -5.48 -18.06
N VAL A 30 -8.46 -5.87 -19.33
CA VAL A 30 -7.23 -5.84 -20.14
C VAL A 30 -6.81 -4.39 -20.39
N PHE A 31 -7.74 -3.53 -20.78
CA PHE A 31 -7.49 -2.11 -20.96
C PHE A 31 -6.97 -1.46 -19.67
N MET A 32 -7.60 -1.74 -18.53
CA MET A 32 -7.20 -1.21 -17.22
C MET A 32 -5.81 -1.71 -16.81
N PHE A 33 -5.50 -2.98 -17.07
CA PHE A 33 -4.18 -3.55 -16.82
C PHE A 33 -3.09 -2.84 -17.65
N ILE A 34 -3.32 -2.66 -18.96
CA ILE A 34 -2.40 -1.93 -19.85
C ILE A 34 -2.24 -0.49 -19.38
N LEU A 35 -3.33 0.19 -19.03
CA LEU A 35 -3.29 1.56 -18.52
C LEU A 35 -2.44 1.68 -17.25
N VAL A 36 -2.60 0.76 -16.29
CA VAL A 36 -1.78 0.72 -15.07
C VAL A 36 -0.31 0.53 -15.41
N LEU A 37 0.03 -0.42 -16.30
CA LEU A 37 1.41 -0.63 -16.74
C LEU A 37 2.01 0.62 -17.38
N LEU A 38 1.25 1.32 -18.23
CA LEU A 38 1.68 2.56 -18.87
C LEU A 38 1.91 3.68 -17.84
N ILE A 39 1.01 3.85 -16.86
CA ILE A 39 1.16 4.83 -15.79
C ILE A 39 2.40 4.51 -14.93
N LEU A 40 2.61 3.25 -14.58
CA LEU A 40 3.79 2.83 -13.81
C LEU A 40 5.08 3.07 -14.60
N ALA A 41 5.12 2.67 -15.87
CA ALA A 41 6.27 2.91 -16.75
C ALA A 41 6.55 4.41 -16.91
N TRP A 42 5.51 5.22 -17.13
CA TRP A 42 5.64 6.68 -17.20
C TRP A 42 6.18 7.28 -15.91
N THR A 43 5.65 6.85 -14.77
CA THR A 43 6.09 7.30 -13.43
C THR A 43 7.55 6.93 -13.19
N PHE A 44 7.94 5.71 -13.56
CA PHE A 44 9.32 5.23 -13.45
C PHE A 44 10.27 6.02 -14.35
N VAL A 45 9.90 6.24 -15.61
CA VAL A 45 10.68 7.10 -16.54
C VAL A 45 10.81 8.51 -15.99
N ARG A 46 9.75 9.07 -15.40
CA ARG A 46 9.78 10.41 -14.80
C ARG A 46 10.69 10.47 -13.57
N LEU A 47 10.71 9.42 -12.75
CA LEU A 47 11.64 9.28 -11.63
C LEU A 47 13.09 9.18 -12.10
N LEU A 48 13.37 8.37 -13.12
CA LEU A 48 14.71 8.24 -13.70
C LEU A 48 15.21 9.56 -14.31
N ARG A 49 14.31 10.36 -14.87
CA ARG A 49 14.61 11.67 -15.46
C ARG A 49 14.55 12.82 -14.45
N ALA A 50 14.17 12.56 -13.20
CA ALA A 50 14.08 13.61 -12.19
C ALA A 50 15.48 14.19 -11.94
N PRO A 51 15.63 15.53 -11.94
CA PRO A 51 16.91 16.14 -11.60
C PRO A 51 17.31 15.66 -10.20
N LYS A 52 18.60 15.31 -10.04
CA LYS A 52 19.14 14.91 -8.74
C LYS A 52 18.80 16.02 -7.73
N PRO A 53 18.25 15.69 -6.54
CA PRO A 53 17.96 16.69 -5.54
C PRO A 53 19.24 17.49 -5.29
N ARG A 54 19.13 18.83 -5.36
CA ARG A 54 20.22 19.75 -5.06
C ARG A 54 20.57 19.61 -3.58
N ARG A 55 21.34 18.58 -3.24
CA ARG A 55 22.06 18.52 -1.97
C ARG A 55 23.13 19.60 -2.03
N GLY A 56 23.27 20.37 -0.96
CA GLY A 56 24.29 21.43 -0.85
C GLY A 56 25.67 20.95 -1.31
N LYS A 57 26.51 21.90 -1.76
CA LYS A 57 27.77 21.65 -2.49
C LYS A 57 28.79 20.76 -1.75
N ALA A 58 28.58 20.43 -0.49
CA ALA A 58 29.38 19.46 0.24
C ALA A 58 28.60 18.15 0.41
N ARG A 59 29.05 17.08 -0.26
CA ARG A 59 28.82 15.73 0.26
C ARG A 59 29.64 15.62 1.54
N LEU A 60 29.04 15.97 2.66
CA LEU A 60 29.55 15.50 3.94
C LEU A 60 29.32 13.99 3.96
N THR A 61 30.37 13.22 4.24
CA THR A 61 30.18 11.82 4.61
C THR A 61 29.22 11.82 5.80
N PRO A 62 28.01 11.25 5.68
CA PRO A 62 27.07 11.24 6.79
C PRO A 62 27.71 10.46 7.92
N ARG A 63 28.25 11.16 8.92
CA ARG A 63 28.54 10.58 10.21
C ARG A 63 27.26 10.72 11.00
N THR A 64 26.64 9.60 11.33
CA THR A 64 25.60 9.53 12.35
C THR A 64 26.14 10.22 13.60
N PRO A 65 25.46 11.27 14.11
CA PRO A 65 25.78 11.81 15.43
C PRO A 65 25.72 10.68 16.46
N ALA A 66 26.61 10.69 17.46
CA ALA A 66 26.60 9.61 18.45
C ALA A 66 25.24 9.53 19.15
N GLY A 67 24.73 8.30 19.31
CA GLY A 67 23.39 8.04 19.84
C GLY A 67 22.26 8.02 18.79
N ILE A 68 22.51 8.37 17.53
CA ILE A 68 21.53 8.23 16.44
C ILE A 68 21.90 7.02 15.58
N HIS A 69 21.04 6.01 15.57
CA HIS A 69 21.14 4.87 14.65
C HIS A 69 20.32 5.18 13.40
N MET A 70 20.95 5.26 12.23
CA MET A 70 20.23 5.25 10.96
C MET A 70 20.17 3.82 10.45
N PRO A 71 19.00 3.28 10.09
CA PRO A 71 18.94 1.97 9.47
C PRO A 71 19.76 2.00 8.18
N GLY A 72 20.72 1.07 8.08
CA GLY A 72 21.49 0.86 6.86
C GLY A 72 20.59 0.37 5.70
N PRO A 73 21.09 0.40 4.45
CA PRO A 73 20.38 -0.19 3.33
C PRO A 73 20.16 -1.69 3.61
N SER A 74 18.89 -2.13 3.62
CA SER A 74 18.51 -3.51 3.91
C SER A 74 17.59 -4.07 2.83
N PHE A 75 17.83 -5.34 2.46
CA PHE A 75 16.93 -6.10 1.58
C PHE A 75 15.79 -6.79 2.34
N ALA A 76 15.82 -6.78 3.69
CA ALA A 76 14.84 -7.49 4.51
C ALA A 76 13.38 -7.10 4.19
N PRO A 77 13.01 -5.82 3.97
CA PRO A 77 11.62 -5.48 3.65
C PRO A 77 11.12 -6.11 2.34
N ILE A 78 12.00 -6.22 1.33
CA ILE A 78 11.66 -6.81 0.03
C ILE A 78 11.49 -8.32 0.20
N LEU A 79 12.45 -8.99 0.85
CA LEU A 79 12.39 -10.43 1.09
C LEU A 79 11.18 -10.81 1.96
N ALA A 80 10.83 -9.99 2.95
CA ALA A 80 9.69 -10.21 3.81
C ALA A 80 8.38 -10.10 3.02
N SER A 81 8.31 -9.14 2.09
CA SER A 81 7.18 -8.97 1.18
C SER A 81 7.00 -10.18 0.26
N VAL A 82 8.09 -10.75 -0.26
CA VAL A 82 8.06 -11.98 -1.07
C VAL A 82 7.60 -13.18 -0.24
N GLY A 83 8.17 -13.37 0.96
CA GLY A 83 7.77 -14.46 1.85
C GLY A 83 6.30 -14.38 2.23
N LEU A 84 5.82 -13.17 2.57
CA LEU A 84 4.43 -12.90 2.90
C LEU A 84 3.50 -13.14 1.70
N PHE A 85 3.88 -12.70 0.50
CA PHE A 85 3.14 -12.96 -0.74
C PHE A 85 2.97 -14.46 -0.99
N LEU A 86 4.06 -15.24 -0.90
CA LEU A 86 4.01 -16.69 -1.08
C LEU A 86 3.16 -17.36 0.00
N MET A 87 3.21 -16.88 1.24
CA MET A 87 2.38 -17.39 2.32
C MET A 87 0.88 -17.19 2.01
N PHE A 88 0.48 -15.97 1.61
CA PHE A 88 -0.90 -15.70 1.21
C PHE A 88 -1.32 -16.49 -0.04
N LEU A 89 -0.44 -16.61 -1.04
CA LEU A 89 -0.68 -17.42 -2.22
C LEU A 89 -0.92 -18.89 -1.84
N GLY A 90 -0.16 -19.42 -0.89
CA GLY A 90 -0.33 -20.78 -0.38
C GLY A 90 -1.60 -21.01 0.45
N ILE A 91 -2.20 -19.95 1.01
CA ILE A 91 -3.53 -20.02 1.63
C ILE A 91 -4.62 -20.19 0.56
N VAL A 92 -4.48 -19.48 -0.56
CA VAL A 92 -5.43 -19.55 -1.68
C VAL A 92 -5.27 -20.85 -2.49
N PHE A 93 -4.01 -21.26 -2.73
CA PHE A 93 -3.65 -22.46 -3.46
C PHE A 93 -2.97 -23.46 -2.51
N PRO A 94 -3.75 -24.33 -1.85
CA PRO A 94 -3.23 -25.21 -0.80
C PRO A 94 -2.13 -26.13 -1.34
N GLY A 95 -1.04 -26.27 -0.58
CA GLY A 95 0.10 -27.09 -0.98
C GLY A 95 1.44 -26.62 -0.37
N PRO A 96 2.59 -27.02 -0.97
CA PRO A 96 3.91 -26.70 -0.43
C PRO A 96 4.24 -25.20 -0.45
N ILE A 97 3.53 -24.39 -1.25
CA ILE A 97 3.74 -22.95 -1.39
C ILE A 97 3.58 -22.23 -0.03
N LEU A 98 2.61 -22.65 0.79
CA LEU A 98 2.40 -22.06 2.12
C LEU A 98 3.66 -22.21 3.00
N TRP A 99 4.23 -23.42 3.02
CA TRP A 99 5.42 -23.73 3.80
C TRP A 99 6.65 -23.01 3.26
N VAL A 100 6.80 -22.92 1.94
CA VAL A 100 7.87 -22.13 1.31
C VAL A 100 7.78 -20.66 1.72
N GLY A 101 6.58 -20.07 1.69
CA GLY A 101 6.35 -18.70 2.14
C GLY A 101 6.66 -18.49 3.61
N ALA A 102 6.18 -19.38 4.48
CA ALA A 102 6.44 -19.33 5.91
C ALA A 102 7.95 -19.45 6.25
N ILE A 103 8.65 -20.38 5.61
CA ILE A 103 10.11 -20.56 5.77
C ILE A 103 10.85 -19.33 5.27
N ALA A 104 10.51 -18.82 4.08
CA ALA A 104 11.14 -17.62 3.51
C ALA A 104 10.95 -16.40 4.42
N LEU A 105 9.74 -16.20 4.96
CA LEU A 105 9.47 -15.13 5.92
C LEU A 105 10.28 -15.31 7.21
N GLY A 106 10.28 -16.50 7.79
CA GLY A 106 11.05 -16.81 9.00
C GLY A 106 12.55 -16.56 8.82
N LEU A 107 13.14 -17.06 7.73
CA LEU A 107 14.55 -16.81 7.39
C LEU A 107 14.82 -15.32 7.18
N THR A 108 13.91 -14.59 6.55
CA THR A 108 14.06 -13.14 6.37
C THR A 108 14.06 -12.40 7.69
N LEU A 109 13.16 -12.75 8.63
CA LEU A 109 13.13 -12.13 9.95
C LEU A 109 14.41 -12.42 10.75
N LEU A 110 14.94 -13.64 10.63
CA LEU A 110 16.23 -14.01 11.24
C LEU A 110 17.39 -13.24 10.63
N TYR A 111 17.42 -13.14 9.29
CA TYR A 111 18.39 -12.32 8.57
C TYR A 111 18.32 -10.86 9.02
N TRP A 112 17.12 -10.30 9.09
CA TRP A 112 16.92 -8.90 9.46
C TRP A 112 17.35 -8.62 10.90
N ARG A 113 17.05 -9.55 11.82
CA ARG A 113 17.57 -9.49 13.19
C ARG A 113 19.10 -9.51 13.23
N ALA A 114 19.72 -10.43 12.50
CA ALA A 114 21.18 -10.55 12.47
C ALA A 114 21.84 -9.31 11.86
N GLU A 115 21.23 -8.74 10.82
CA GLU A 115 21.63 -7.46 10.22
C GLU A 115 21.51 -6.31 11.22
N ALA A 116 20.37 -6.20 11.91
CA ALA A 116 20.14 -5.15 12.91
C ALA A 116 21.17 -5.20 14.06
N VAL A 117 21.49 -6.40 14.57
CA VAL A 117 22.52 -6.58 15.59
C VAL A 117 23.90 -6.19 15.05
N ARG A 118 24.25 -6.60 13.83
CA ARG A 118 25.53 -6.23 13.22
C ARG A 118 25.68 -4.72 13.05
N VAL A 119 24.63 -4.03 12.63
CA VAL A 119 24.60 -2.56 12.51
C VAL A 119 24.74 -1.91 13.88
N TYR A 120 23.99 -2.41 14.87
CA TYR A 120 24.07 -1.93 16.25
C TYR A 120 25.50 -2.05 16.83
N ASP A 121 26.14 -3.22 16.66
CA ASP A 121 27.50 -3.47 17.12
C ASP A 121 28.54 -2.63 16.36
N HIS A 122 28.33 -2.40 15.07
CA HIS A 122 29.20 -1.54 14.27
C HIS A 122 29.12 -0.07 14.71
N ASP A 123 27.93 0.41 15.05
CA ASP A 123 27.71 1.82 15.40
C ASP A 123 28.02 2.15 16.87
N LEU A 124 28.06 1.14 17.74
CA LEU A 124 28.35 1.29 19.19
C LEU A 124 29.69 0.64 19.61
N GLY A 125 30.36 -0.07 18.71
CA GLY A 125 31.59 -0.80 18.97
C GLY A 125 32.81 0.11 19.18
N ALA A 126 33.28 0.17 20.43
CA ALA A 126 34.56 0.72 20.87
C ALA A 126 34.85 2.19 20.50
N THR A 127 33.97 3.12 20.87
CA THR A 127 34.34 4.47 21.39
C THR A 127 33.06 5.22 21.73
N THR A 128 32.76 5.35 23.02
CA THR A 128 31.99 6.49 23.52
C THR A 128 32.82 7.74 23.25
N SER A 129 32.74 8.30 22.04
CA SER A 129 33.21 9.67 21.83
C SER A 129 32.35 10.55 22.72
N THR A 130 32.94 11.16 23.74
CA THR A 130 32.33 12.26 24.47
C THR A 130 31.94 13.31 23.45
N LEU A 131 30.64 13.39 23.15
CA LEU A 131 30.11 14.39 22.26
C LEU A 131 30.48 15.76 22.86
N PRO A 132 30.94 16.73 22.04
CA PRO A 132 30.87 18.12 22.45
C PRO A 132 29.42 18.40 22.86
N ALA A 133 29.24 19.11 23.98
CA ALA A 133 27.92 19.51 24.44
C ALA A 133 27.13 20.08 23.26
N VAL A 134 25.91 19.60 23.06
CA VAL A 134 25.00 20.11 22.03
C VAL A 134 24.85 21.62 22.27
N VAL A 135 25.45 22.45 21.41
CA VAL A 135 25.45 23.93 21.55
C VAL A 135 24.21 24.55 20.89
N HIS A 136 23.29 23.72 20.36
CA HIS A 136 22.07 24.17 19.70
C HIS A 136 20.88 23.25 20.03
N ASP A 137 19.76 23.81 20.46
CA ASP A 137 18.57 23.06 20.92
C ASP A 137 17.84 22.25 19.82
N GLY A 138 18.31 22.29 18.57
CA GLY A 138 17.66 21.66 17.42
C GLY A 138 18.45 20.52 16.76
N PRO A 139 17.76 19.60 16.04
CA PRO A 139 18.41 18.61 15.18
C PRO A 139 19.36 19.25 14.15
N PRO A 140 20.42 18.55 13.72
CA PRO A 140 21.37 19.07 12.74
C PRO A 140 20.67 19.56 11.46
N PRO A 141 21.16 20.65 10.84
CA PRO A 141 20.62 21.16 9.58
C PRO A 141 20.54 20.05 8.51
N GLY A 142 19.38 19.90 7.88
CA GLY A 142 19.15 18.92 6.82
C GLY A 142 18.76 17.51 7.28
N VAL A 143 18.60 17.26 8.59
CA VAL A 143 18.00 16.02 9.10
C VAL A 143 16.51 16.23 9.30
N HIS A 144 15.70 15.58 8.47
CA HIS A 144 14.24 15.56 8.59
C HIS A 144 13.80 14.17 9.05
N MET A 145 13.15 14.09 10.21
CA MET A 145 12.36 12.93 10.58
C MET A 145 10.89 13.19 10.22
N PRO A 146 10.17 12.21 9.65
CA PRO A 146 8.75 12.36 9.40
C PRO A 146 8.04 12.68 10.72
N GLY A 147 7.08 13.61 10.65
CA GLY A 147 6.32 14.01 11.83
C GLY A 147 5.58 12.82 12.46
N PRO A 148 5.33 12.84 13.79
CA PRO A 148 4.54 11.80 14.45
C PRO A 148 3.17 11.62 13.78
N SER A 149 2.81 10.37 13.45
CA SER A 149 1.59 10.09 12.69
C SER A 149 0.99 8.72 13.02
N PHE A 150 -0.34 8.69 13.19
CA PHE A 150 -1.12 7.44 13.35
C PHE A 150 -1.53 6.82 12.01
N ARG A 151 -1.28 7.51 10.89
CA ARG A 151 -1.74 7.09 9.56
C ARG A 151 -1.20 5.73 9.11
N PRO A 152 0.09 5.36 9.33
CA PRO A 152 0.57 4.04 8.95
C PRO A 152 -0.18 2.90 9.65
N PHE A 153 -0.49 3.07 10.94
CA PHE A 153 -1.27 2.09 11.70
C PHE A 153 -2.72 1.99 11.19
N LEU A 154 -3.38 3.14 10.99
CA LEU A 154 -4.74 3.19 10.45
C LEU A 154 -4.81 2.58 9.04
N GLY A 155 -3.80 2.83 8.21
CA GLY A 155 -3.66 2.22 6.88
C GLY A 155 -3.51 0.72 6.94
N GLY A 156 -2.70 0.20 7.87
CA GLY A 156 -2.57 -1.24 8.11
C GLY A 156 -3.89 -1.89 8.53
N VAL A 157 -4.61 -1.29 9.49
CA VAL A 157 -5.93 -1.77 9.93
C VAL A 157 -6.95 -1.71 8.79
N GLY A 158 -7.02 -0.58 8.09
CA GLY A 158 -7.96 -0.37 6.98
C GLY A 158 -7.71 -1.34 5.82
N MET A 159 -6.45 -1.56 5.45
CA MET A 159 -6.07 -2.54 4.42
C MET A 159 -6.40 -3.97 4.86
N GLY A 160 -6.13 -4.32 6.12
CA GLY A 160 -6.52 -5.62 6.68
C GLY A 160 -8.02 -5.86 6.62
N MET A 161 -8.83 -4.87 7.04
CA MET A 161 -10.29 -4.94 6.95
C MET A 161 -10.78 -5.03 5.50
N LEU A 162 -10.15 -4.30 4.57
CA LEU A 162 -10.49 -4.36 3.15
C LEU A 162 -10.21 -5.75 2.57
N MET A 163 -9.04 -6.34 2.86
CA MET A 163 -8.70 -7.70 2.41
C MET A 163 -9.65 -8.75 2.99
N LEU A 164 -9.94 -8.67 4.30
CA LEU A 164 -10.92 -9.55 4.93
C LEU A 164 -12.31 -9.36 4.30
N GLY A 165 -12.73 -8.12 4.06
CA GLY A 165 -13.98 -7.80 3.39
C GLY A 165 -14.05 -8.30 1.94
N LEU A 166 -12.94 -8.43 1.22
CA LEU A 166 -12.95 -9.04 -0.11
C LEU A 166 -13.17 -10.56 -0.05
N VAL A 167 -12.68 -11.23 1.00
CA VAL A 167 -12.87 -12.67 1.21
C VAL A 167 -14.27 -12.98 1.75
N PHE A 168 -14.74 -12.17 2.69
CA PHE A 168 -15.93 -12.43 3.49
C PHE A 168 -17.16 -11.62 3.05
N GLY A 169 -16.95 -10.53 2.31
CA GLY A 169 -18.01 -9.65 1.80
C GLY A 169 -18.60 -8.69 2.84
N GLY A 170 -19.73 -8.09 2.48
CA GLY A 170 -20.60 -7.35 3.38
C GLY A 170 -20.02 -6.04 3.95
N TRP A 171 -20.43 -5.71 5.18
CA TRP A 171 -20.10 -4.46 5.86
C TRP A 171 -18.61 -4.31 6.20
N LEU A 172 -17.89 -5.44 6.29
CA LEU A 172 -16.45 -5.43 6.56
C LEU A 172 -15.66 -4.80 5.40
N LEU A 173 -16.08 -5.05 4.16
CA LEU A 173 -15.49 -4.42 2.97
C LEU A 173 -15.72 -2.92 2.98
N ALA A 174 -16.95 -2.48 3.24
CA ALA A 174 -17.29 -1.06 3.31
C ALA A 174 -16.48 -0.34 4.41
N ALA A 175 -16.36 -0.95 5.59
CA ALA A 175 -15.56 -0.40 6.69
C ALA A 175 -14.06 -0.30 6.32
N GLY A 176 -13.50 -1.31 5.64
CA GLY A 176 -12.13 -1.28 5.13
C GLY A 176 -11.89 -0.17 4.10
N VAL A 177 -12.82 0.03 3.16
CA VAL A 177 -12.76 1.11 2.17
C VAL A 177 -12.80 2.49 2.85
N VAL A 178 -13.71 2.69 3.82
CA VAL A 178 -13.81 3.95 4.58
C VAL A 178 -12.52 4.22 5.36
N ALA A 179 -11.97 3.21 6.02
CA ALA A 179 -10.70 3.33 6.75
C ALA A 179 -9.53 3.70 5.83
N LEU A 180 -9.48 3.11 4.63
CA LEU A 180 -8.44 3.39 3.64
C LEU A 180 -8.57 4.82 3.10
N ILE A 181 -9.77 5.27 2.75
CA ILE A 181 -10.03 6.66 2.32
C ILE A 181 -9.62 7.64 3.43
N ALA A 182 -10.05 7.40 4.67
CA ALA A 182 -9.70 8.24 5.82
C ALA A 182 -8.19 8.32 6.05
N THR A 183 -7.47 7.21 5.82
CA THR A 183 -6.00 7.17 5.87
C THR A 183 -5.38 8.00 4.76
N LEU A 184 -5.80 7.81 3.51
CA LEU A 184 -5.22 8.48 2.34
C LEU A 184 -5.47 9.99 2.36
N VAL A 185 -6.70 10.42 2.65
CA VAL A 185 -7.04 11.84 2.84
C VAL A 185 -6.23 12.41 3.99
N GLY A 186 -6.10 11.65 5.07
CA GLY A 186 -5.28 11.98 6.22
C GLY A 186 -3.82 12.24 5.86
N TRP A 187 -3.21 11.32 5.12
CA TRP A 187 -1.85 11.47 4.63
C TRP A 187 -1.69 12.69 3.72
N LEU A 188 -2.62 12.93 2.80
CA LEU A 188 -2.56 14.11 1.93
C LEU A 188 -2.49 15.42 2.73
N VAL A 189 -3.29 15.52 3.80
CA VAL A 189 -3.27 16.68 4.70
C VAL A 189 -1.95 16.77 5.47
N ASP A 190 -1.44 15.64 5.98
CA ASP A 190 -0.21 15.60 6.75
C ASP A 190 1.01 15.95 5.87
N THR A 191 1.10 15.39 4.67
CA THR A 191 2.14 15.72 3.68
C THR A 191 2.09 17.19 3.24
N ARG A 192 0.89 17.78 3.12
CA ARG A 192 0.79 19.22 2.82
C ARG A 192 1.36 20.08 3.95
N LYS A 193 1.08 19.73 5.21
CA LYS A 193 1.63 20.46 6.38
C LYS A 193 3.15 20.33 6.44
N GLU A 194 3.65 19.13 6.21
CA GLU A 194 5.08 18.83 6.17
C GLU A 194 5.76 19.60 5.03
N TYR A 195 5.17 19.64 3.84
CA TYR A 195 5.67 20.43 2.72
C TYR A 195 5.78 21.92 3.04
N VAL A 196 4.75 22.51 3.65
CA VAL A 196 4.78 23.93 4.07
C VAL A 196 5.92 24.17 5.06
N LYS A 197 6.13 23.27 6.01
CA LYS A 197 7.24 23.36 6.97
C LYS A 197 8.60 23.21 6.31
N THR A 198 8.73 22.35 5.30
CA THR A 198 9.96 22.22 4.50
C THR A 198 10.28 23.51 3.75
N VAL A 199 9.27 24.18 3.18
CA VAL A 199 9.45 25.48 2.51
C VAL A 199 9.84 26.57 3.51
N GLU A 200 9.24 26.58 4.72
CA GLU A 200 9.65 27.49 5.80
C GLU A 200 11.11 27.24 6.20
N ALA A 201 11.50 25.97 6.35
CA ALA A 201 12.85 25.55 6.68
C ALA A 201 13.90 25.95 5.63
N ASP A 202 13.53 26.02 4.34
CA ASP A 202 14.41 26.54 3.29
C ASP A 202 14.80 28.01 3.53
N THR A 203 13.97 28.77 4.27
CA THR A 203 14.22 30.18 4.60
C THR A 203 14.84 30.37 5.98
N THR A 204 14.42 29.60 6.97
CA THR A 204 14.88 29.72 8.37
C THR A 204 16.13 28.88 8.66
N GLY A 205 16.46 27.93 7.77
CA GLY A 205 17.53 26.95 7.98
C GLY A 205 17.18 25.84 8.97
N HIS A 206 15.95 25.84 9.51
CA HIS A 206 15.51 24.88 10.52
C HIS A 206 14.09 24.37 10.26
N LEU A 207 13.94 23.05 10.21
CA LEU A 207 12.63 22.40 10.09
C LEU A 207 12.06 22.10 11.47
N GLU A 208 11.04 22.86 11.86
CA GLU A 208 10.27 22.58 13.06
C GLU A 208 9.25 21.47 12.80
N ASN A 209 9.28 20.43 13.64
CA ASN A 209 8.27 19.38 13.58
C ASN A 209 6.91 19.90 14.05
N PRO A 210 5.82 19.62 13.31
CA PRO A 210 4.48 19.93 13.78
C PRO A 210 4.18 19.16 15.08
N PRO A 211 3.36 19.72 15.98
CA PRO A 211 3.00 19.06 17.23
C PRO A 211 2.31 17.72 16.95
N ALA A 212 2.49 16.77 17.87
CA ALA A 212 1.90 15.44 17.74
C ALA A 212 0.37 15.53 17.56
N PRO A 213 -0.19 14.89 16.52
CA PRO A 213 -1.63 14.88 16.34
C PRO A 213 -2.29 14.11 17.49
N ARG A 214 -3.49 14.53 17.88
CA ARG A 214 -4.31 13.77 18.83
C ARG A 214 -4.63 12.39 18.24
N THR A 215 -4.71 11.37 19.09
CA THR A 215 -5.14 10.03 18.67
C THR A 215 -6.54 10.13 18.04
N PRO A 216 -6.77 9.50 16.88
CA PRO A 216 -8.09 9.45 16.27
C PRO A 216 -8.98 8.41 16.97
N SER A 217 -9.14 8.54 18.29
CA SER A 217 -9.73 7.53 19.18
C SER A 217 -11.15 7.14 18.76
N LEU A 218 -11.96 8.11 18.35
CA LEU A 218 -13.32 7.85 17.88
C LEU A 218 -13.33 7.01 16.60
N LEU A 219 -12.49 7.35 15.61
CA LEU A 219 -12.37 6.57 14.39
C LEU A 219 -11.88 5.15 14.68
N LEU A 220 -10.85 5.00 15.51
CA LEU A 220 -10.32 3.69 15.90
C LEU A 220 -11.39 2.85 16.63
N ALA A 221 -12.14 3.46 17.54
CA ALA A 221 -13.24 2.79 18.24
C ALA A 221 -14.35 2.37 17.27
N SER A 222 -14.75 3.25 16.34
CA SER A 222 -15.73 2.93 15.30
C SER A 222 -15.27 1.78 14.41
N LEU A 223 -14.01 1.79 13.95
CA LEU A 223 -13.47 0.70 13.14
C LEU A 223 -13.41 -0.63 13.91
N LEU A 224 -13.05 -0.59 15.19
CA LEU A 224 -13.05 -1.78 16.05
C LEU A 224 -14.47 -2.33 16.21
N VAL A 225 -15.46 -1.47 16.46
CA VAL A 225 -16.87 -1.88 16.55
C VAL A 225 -17.34 -2.48 15.23
N LEU A 226 -17.01 -1.87 14.09
CA LEU A 226 -17.38 -2.38 12.77
C LEU A 226 -16.70 -3.73 12.47
N LEU A 227 -15.44 -3.91 12.87
CA LEU A 227 -14.73 -5.17 12.73
C LEU A 227 -15.41 -6.27 13.54
N ILE A 228 -15.70 -6.00 14.83
CA ILE A 228 -16.37 -6.96 15.71
C ILE A 228 -17.77 -7.29 15.18
N ALA A 229 -18.57 -6.28 14.82
CA ALA A 229 -19.89 -6.48 14.25
C ALA A 229 -19.84 -7.30 12.97
N GLY A 230 -18.90 -7.02 12.07
CA GLY A 230 -18.66 -7.79 10.85
C GLY A 230 -18.36 -9.25 11.16
N VAL A 231 -17.44 -9.54 12.07
CA VAL A 231 -17.07 -10.91 12.48
C VAL A 231 -18.26 -11.64 13.12
N VAL A 232 -19.00 -10.98 14.03
CA VAL A 232 -20.16 -11.56 14.73
C VAL A 232 -21.28 -11.92 13.74
N LEU A 233 -21.57 -11.02 12.79
CA LEU A 233 -22.55 -11.26 11.73
C LEU A 233 -22.09 -12.40 10.80
N GLN A 234 -20.81 -12.43 10.42
CA GLN A 234 -20.23 -13.47 9.57
C GLN A 234 -20.25 -14.85 10.24
N ALA A 235 -19.99 -14.90 11.55
CA ALA A 235 -20.02 -16.13 12.34
C ALA A 235 -21.44 -16.67 12.58
N GLY A 236 -22.48 -15.94 12.13
CA GLY A 236 -23.87 -16.34 12.29
C GLY A 236 -24.37 -16.27 13.74
N TRP A 237 -23.69 -15.49 14.59
CA TRP A 237 -24.08 -15.30 16.00
C TRP A 237 -25.33 -14.40 16.15
N LEU A 238 -25.72 -13.70 15.08
CA LEU A 238 -26.96 -12.92 14.95
C LEU A 238 -27.66 -13.27 13.61
N PRO A 239 -28.97 -13.55 13.55
CA PRO A 239 -29.69 -13.77 12.28
C PRO A 239 -30.01 -12.43 11.58
N PRO A 240 -30.08 -12.35 10.23
CA PRO A 240 -30.74 -13.30 9.35
C PRO A 240 -29.86 -13.93 8.25
N ARG A 241 -30.20 -15.19 7.94
CA ARG A 241 -29.81 -15.85 6.70
C ARG A 241 -30.62 -15.23 5.56
N ASP A 242 -29.94 -14.49 4.71
CA ASP A 242 -30.15 -14.58 3.26
C ASP A 242 -28.78 -14.78 2.63
N VAL A 243 -28.58 -15.97 2.10
CA VAL A 243 -27.35 -16.35 1.41
C VAL A 243 -27.34 -15.65 0.06
N SER A 244 -26.98 -14.36 0.05
CA SER A 244 -26.48 -13.70 -1.17
C SER A 244 -24.97 -13.94 -1.31
N GLY A 245 -24.52 -15.17 -0.99
CA GLY A 245 -23.22 -15.65 -1.44
C GLY A 245 -23.32 -15.83 -2.94
N GLY A 246 -22.56 -15.04 -3.69
CA GLY A 246 -22.53 -15.12 -5.15
C GLY A 246 -22.39 -16.57 -5.59
N VAL A 247 -23.40 -17.07 -6.29
CA VAL A 247 -23.32 -18.33 -7.02
C VAL A 247 -22.13 -18.18 -7.98
N PRO A 248 -21.15 -19.10 -8.00
CA PRO A 248 -20.16 -19.12 -9.06
C PRO A 248 -20.95 -19.20 -10.37
N GLY A 249 -20.83 -18.19 -11.23
CA GLY A 249 -21.48 -18.20 -12.52
C GLY A 249 -21.11 -19.50 -13.23
N ALA A 250 -22.11 -20.37 -13.43
CA ALA A 250 -21.92 -21.58 -14.21
C ALA A 250 -21.44 -21.15 -15.58
N SER A 251 -20.17 -21.39 -15.89
CA SER A 251 -19.65 -21.32 -17.25
C SER A 251 -20.49 -22.31 -18.06
N GLY A 252 -21.38 -21.77 -18.90
CA GLY A 252 -22.26 -22.55 -19.75
C GLY A 252 -21.41 -23.50 -20.59
N ALA A 253 -21.54 -24.80 -20.33
CA ALA A 253 -21.06 -25.81 -21.26
C ALA A 253 -21.82 -25.64 -22.59
N PRO A 254 -21.15 -25.71 -23.75
CA PRO A 254 -21.85 -25.61 -25.02
C PRO A 254 -22.86 -26.77 -25.17
N PRO A 255 -24.05 -26.51 -25.76
CA PRO A 255 -25.06 -27.55 -25.92
C PRO A 255 -24.53 -28.66 -26.85
N ALA A 256 -24.73 -29.90 -26.41
CA ALA A 256 -24.46 -31.07 -27.23
C ALA A 256 -25.38 -31.04 -28.47
N SER A 257 -24.78 -31.08 -29.65
CA SER A 257 -25.47 -31.26 -30.92
C SER A 257 -26.05 -32.68 -30.98
N GLY A 258 -27.37 -32.79 -30.93
CA GLY A 258 -28.12 -33.95 -31.44
C GLY A 258 -28.48 -33.77 -32.90
#